data_AF-A0A0S6WVF5-F1
#
_entry.id   AF-A0A0S6WVF5-F1
#
_cell.length_a   1.000
_cell.length_b   1.000
_cell.length_c   1.000
_cell.angle_alpha   90.00
_cell.angle_beta   90.00
_cell.angle_gamma   90.00
#
_symmetry.space_group_name_H-M   'P 1'
#
loop_
_entity.id
_entity.type
_entity.pdbx_description
1 polymer ?
#
loop_
_entity_poly.entity_id
_entity_poly.type
_entity_poly.pdbx_seq_one_letter_code
_entity_poly.pdbx_strand_id
1 'polypeptide(L)'
;MWSLWFIALIALTGLWYPIETLSGRAAVPPLSSVERTVPAPTGLQLDRLVARAWNLRPSLEIREIRFAGKNGAIMLGQDTAWLVRDRADGLALAPANGRVITQLDGPRLNLHQRLSEMADPLHYGTFAGLATKVIWFLFDIVLTGMSIPGVIIYAKRLEKAEKHMRSAGNIAWSGMGAWAYACTALVILALVLTPFAITGAS
;
A
#
# COMPACT_ATOMS: atom_id res chain seq x y z
N MET A 1 27.04 0.65 5.51
CA MET A 1 27.07 0.49 4.04
C MET A 1 26.09 -0.58 3.54
N TRP A 2 26.04 -1.79 4.14
CA TRP A 2 25.19 -2.90 3.66
C TRP A 2 23.67 -2.69 3.70
N SER A 3 23.14 -1.84 4.60
CA SER A 3 21.69 -1.55 4.69
C SER A 3 21.25 -0.30 3.93
N LEU A 4 22.17 0.46 3.32
CA LEU A 4 21.84 1.74 2.69
C LEU A 4 20.86 1.60 1.53
N TRP A 5 21.01 0.54 0.72
CA TRP A 5 20.09 0.29 -0.38
C TRP A 5 18.68 -0.03 0.13
N PHE A 6 18.56 -0.78 1.22
CA PHE A 6 17.28 -1.12 1.83
C PHE A 6 16.62 0.12 2.43
N ILE A 7 17.38 0.95 3.14
CA ILE A 7 16.90 2.23 3.67
C ILE A 7 16.44 3.14 2.53
N ALA A 8 17.21 3.26 1.46
CA ALA A 8 16.85 4.07 0.30
C ALA A 8 15.58 3.54 -0.39
N LEU A 9 15.44 2.23 -0.52
CA LEU A 9 14.25 1.58 -1.08
C LEU A 9 13.01 1.88 -0.24
N ILE A 10 13.07 1.66 1.08
CA ILE A 10 11.95 1.92 2.00
C ILE A 10 11.62 3.41 2.05
N ALA A 11 12.63 4.29 2.05
CA ALA A 11 12.41 5.73 2.02
C ALA A 11 11.74 6.20 0.72
N LEU A 12 12.20 5.72 -0.44
CA LEU A 12 11.65 6.11 -1.74
C LEU A 12 10.22 5.59 -1.93
N THR A 13 9.98 4.33 -1.59
CA THR A 13 8.64 3.71 -1.66
C THR A 13 7.71 4.27 -0.58
N GLY A 14 8.23 4.66 0.59
CA GLY A 14 7.46 5.34 1.62
C GLY A 14 7.06 6.76 1.21
N LEU A 15 7.98 7.49 0.56
CA LEU A 15 7.72 8.84 0.03
C LEU A 15 6.70 8.83 -1.11
N TRP A 16 6.53 7.71 -1.78
CA TRP A 16 5.50 7.53 -2.79
C TRP A 16 4.08 7.65 -2.21
N TYR A 17 3.81 7.21 -0.98
CA TYR A 17 2.45 7.24 -0.42
C TYR A 17 1.85 8.66 -0.28
N PRO A 18 2.58 9.66 0.24
CA PRO A 18 2.14 11.05 0.18
C PRO A 18 1.86 11.53 -1.25
N ILE A 19 2.71 11.15 -2.21
CA ILE A 19 2.57 11.53 -3.63
C ILE A 19 1.29 10.92 -4.22
N GLU A 20 1.06 9.62 -4.01
CA GLU A 20 -0.15 8.93 -4.47
C GLU A 20 -1.42 9.52 -3.84
N THR A 21 -1.34 9.96 -2.58
CA THR A 21 -2.47 10.54 -1.85
C THR A 21 -2.74 11.99 -2.25
N LEU A 22 -1.70 12.80 -2.53
CA LEU A 22 -1.80 14.24 -2.72
C LEU A 22 -1.80 14.69 -4.19
N SER A 23 -1.07 14.02 -5.09
CA SER A 23 -0.74 14.56 -6.42
C SER A 23 -1.04 13.66 -7.61
N GLY A 24 -1.35 12.38 -7.43
CA GLY A 24 -1.60 11.54 -8.60
C GLY A 24 -1.93 10.10 -8.28
N ARG A 25 -3.18 9.83 -7.90
CA ARG A 25 -3.72 8.47 -8.03
C ARG A 25 -3.52 8.06 -9.49
N ALA A 26 -2.69 7.05 -9.72
CA ALA A 26 -2.57 6.49 -11.05
C ALA A 26 -3.99 6.13 -11.53
N ALA A 27 -4.40 6.67 -12.67
CA ALA A 27 -5.77 6.53 -13.14
C ALA A 27 -6.10 5.04 -13.26
N VAL A 28 -6.91 4.53 -12.33
CA VAL A 28 -7.50 3.20 -12.43
C VAL A 28 -8.49 3.29 -13.59
N PRO A 29 -8.49 2.35 -14.55
CA PRO A 29 -9.46 2.35 -15.64
C PRO A 29 -10.87 2.53 -15.05
N PRO A 30 -11.65 3.53 -15.51
CA PRO A 30 -12.98 3.74 -14.97
C PRO A 30 -13.77 2.45 -15.16
N LEU A 31 -14.24 1.88 -14.05
CA LEU A 31 -15.17 0.76 -14.08
C LEU A 31 -16.44 1.30 -14.73
N SER A 32 -16.74 0.85 -15.95
CA SER A 32 -17.99 1.25 -16.58
C SER A 32 -19.15 0.73 -15.71
N SER A 33 -19.93 1.64 -15.15
CA SER A 33 -20.98 1.28 -14.22
C SER A 33 -22.07 0.50 -14.96
N VAL A 34 -22.41 -0.68 -14.45
CA VAL A 34 -23.67 -1.36 -14.75
C VAL A 34 -24.81 -0.43 -14.34
N GLU A 35 -25.71 -0.21 -15.30
CA GLU A 35 -26.83 0.73 -15.22
C GLU A 35 -27.89 0.35 -14.16
N ARG A 36 -27.78 -0.87 -13.60
CA ARG A 36 -28.58 -1.34 -12.45
C ARG A 36 -27.68 -1.96 -11.40
N THR A 37 -27.96 -1.66 -10.14
CA THR A 37 -27.48 -2.42 -8.99
C THR A 37 -28.05 -3.84 -9.09
N VAL A 38 -27.19 -4.82 -9.29
CA VAL A 38 -27.58 -6.23 -9.30
C VAL A 38 -27.15 -6.85 -7.97
N PRO A 39 -27.97 -7.73 -7.35
CA PRO A 39 -27.52 -8.51 -6.18
C PRO A 39 -26.20 -9.21 -6.47
N ALA A 40 -25.36 -9.36 -5.43
CA ALA A 40 -24.12 -10.09 -5.56
C ALA A 40 -24.41 -11.53 -6.07
N PRO A 41 -23.76 -11.99 -7.15
CA PRO A 41 -23.97 -13.34 -7.65
C PRO A 41 -23.47 -14.35 -6.61
N THR A 42 -24.27 -15.39 -6.38
CA THR A 42 -23.96 -16.44 -5.38
C THR A 42 -24.12 -17.84 -6.00
N GLY A 43 -23.47 -18.82 -5.37
CA GLY A 43 -23.50 -20.22 -5.79
C GLY A 43 -23.18 -20.41 -7.27
N LEU A 44 -24.06 -21.13 -7.97
CA LEU A 44 -23.88 -21.49 -9.38
C LEU A 44 -23.68 -20.29 -10.32
N GLN A 45 -24.24 -19.12 -9.98
CA GLN A 45 -24.06 -17.92 -10.79
C GLN A 45 -22.61 -17.41 -10.68
N LEU A 46 -22.02 -17.46 -9.49
CA LEU A 46 -20.63 -17.08 -9.28
C LEU A 46 -19.70 -18.07 -9.98
N ASP A 47 -19.96 -19.38 -9.87
CA ASP A 47 -19.14 -20.41 -10.51
C ASP A 47 -19.10 -20.23 -12.04
N ARG A 48 -20.24 -19.89 -12.64
CA ARG A 48 -20.31 -19.58 -14.08
C ARG A 48 -19.50 -18.36 -14.46
N LEU A 49 -19.51 -17.32 -13.63
CA LEU A 49 -18.72 -16.11 -13.86
C LEU A 49 -17.22 -16.41 -13.74
N VAL A 50 -16.81 -17.18 -12.73
CA VAL A 50 -15.41 -17.59 -12.53
C VAL A 50 -14.94 -18.46 -13.70
N ALA A 51 -15.72 -19.45 -14.11
CA ALA A 51 -15.41 -20.27 -15.29
C ALA A 51 -15.33 -19.42 -16.56
N ARG A 52 -16.20 -18.40 -16.72
CA ARG A 52 -16.12 -17.47 -17.84
C ARG A 52 -14.86 -16.63 -17.80
N ALA A 53 -14.44 -16.17 -16.62
CA ALA A 53 -13.21 -15.39 -16.46
C ALA A 53 -11.97 -16.22 -16.84
N TRP A 54 -11.87 -17.47 -16.39
CA TRP A 54 -10.78 -18.36 -16.79
C TRP A 54 -10.77 -18.67 -18.29
N ASN A 55 -11.94 -18.84 -18.90
CA ASN A 55 -12.01 -19.01 -20.36
C ASN A 55 -11.52 -17.77 -21.14
N LEU A 56 -11.70 -16.57 -20.58
CA LEU A 56 -11.25 -15.32 -21.20
C LEU A 56 -9.77 -15.01 -20.88
N ARG A 57 -9.30 -15.37 -19.69
CA ARG A 57 -7.94 -15.16 -19.19
C ARG A 57 -7.43 -16.44 -18.51
N PRO A 58 -6.93 -17.43 -19.29
CA PRO A 58 -6.52 -18.73 -18.73
C PRO A 58 -5.31 -18.64 -17.77
N SER A 59 -4.49 -17.60 -17.91
CA SER A 59 -3.30 -17.37 -17.09
C SER A 59 -3.58 -16.55 -15.82
N LEU A 60 -4.80 -16.02 -15.65
CA LEU A 60 -5.17 -15.20 -14.49
C LEU A 60 -5.41 -16.07 -13.25
N GLU A 61 -4.53 -15.93 -12.27
CA GLU A 61 -4.71 -16.49 -10.93
C GLU A 61 -5.60 -15.54 -10.11
N ILE A 62 -6.89 -15.86 -9.99
CA ILE A 62 -7.86 -15.06 -9.24
C ILE A 62 -7.54 -15.15 -7.74
N ARG A 63 -7.16 -14.02 -7.13
CA ARG A 63 -6.83 -13.92 -5.69
C ARG A 63 -7.89 -13.18 -4.89
N GLU A 64 -8.67 -12.35 -5.57
CA GLU A 64 -9.70 -11.54 -4.93
C GLU A 64 -10.92 -11.42 -5.84
N ILE A 65 -12.11 -11.54 -5.25
CA ILE A 65 -13.38 -11.25 -5.92
C ILE A 65 -14.08 -10.14 -5.15
N ARG A 66 -14.29 -8.99 -5.79
CA ARG A 66 -15.01 -7.86 -5.24
C ARG A 66 -16.39 -7.76 -5.87
N PHE A 67 -17.41 -7.64 -5.02
CA PHE A 67 -18.77 -7.33 -5.45
C PHE A 67 -19.00 -5.83 -5.37
N ALA A 68 -18.79 -5.14 -6.49
CA ALA A 68 -19.14 -3.74 -6.59
C ALA A 68 -20.57 -3.67 -7.10
N GLY A 69 -21.53 -3.29 -6.25
CA GLY A 69 -22.97 -3.36 -6.57
C GLY A 69 -23.35 -2.76 -7.94
N LYS A 70 -22.67 -1.70 -8.36
CA LYS A 70 -22.82 -1.10 -9.70
C LYS A 70 -21.83 -1.60 -10.75
N ASN A 71 -20.73 -2.27 -10.41
CA ASN A 71 -19.69 -2.65 -11.38
C ASN A 71 -19.60 -4.17 -11.59
N GLY A 72 -20.56 -4.92 -11.03
CA GLY A 72 -20.63 -6.37 -11.16
C GLY A 72 -19.64 -7.12 -10.27
N ALA A 73 -19.25 -8.31 -10.70
CA ALA A 73 -18.22 -9.10 -10.03
C ALA A 73 -16.86 -8.77 -10.65
N ILE A 74 -15.97 -8.20 -9.85
CA ILE A 74 -14.61 -7.85 -10.25
C ILE A 74 -13.69 -8.94 -9.73
N MET A 75 -13.01 -9.63 -10.63
CA MET A 75 -12.04 -10.66 -10.30
C MET A 75 -10.64 -10.08 -10.51
N LEU A 76 -9.89 -9.98 -9.44
CA LEU A 76 -8.53 -9.41 -9.40
C LEU A 76 -7.54 -10.52 -9.05
N GLY A 77 -6.33 -10.41 -9.57
CA GLY A 77 -5.35 -11.47 -9.46
C GLY A 77 -3.98 -11.14 -10.00
N GLN A 78 -3.17 -12.18 -10.15
CA GLN A 78 -1.88 -12.11 -10.83
C GLN A 78 -1.99 -12.77 -12.20
N ASP A 79 -1.27 -12.20 -13.16
CA ASP A 79 -1.13 -12.75 -14.50
C ASP A 79 0.34 -12.65 -14.91
N THR A 80 0.64 -12.26 -16.14
CA THR A 80 2.00 -12.15 -16.67
C THR A 80 2.82 -10.95 -16.19
N ALA A 81 2.21 -9.96 -15.53
CA ALA A 81 2.92 -8.78 -15.07
C ALA A 81 3.72 -9.07 -13.78
N TRP A 82 5.02 -8.77 -13.82
CA TRP A 82 5.90 -8.91 -12.66
C TRP A 82 6.02 -7.61 -11.86
N LEU A 83 6.15 -7.75 -10.53
CA LEU A 83 6.33 -6.64 -9.58
C LEU A 83 5.14 -5.67 -9.54
N VAL A 84 3.92 -6.18 -9.71
CA VAL A 84 2.68 -5.40 -9.58
C VAL A 84 1.78 -5.99 -8.51
N ARG A 85 0.87 -5.18 -7.97
CA ARG A 85 -0.15 -5.65 -7.00
C ARG A 85 -1.18 -6.53 -7.68
N ASP A 86 -1.89 -7.36 -6.90
CA ASP A 86 -2.98 -8.23 -7.39
C ASP A 86 -4.14 -7.45 -8.05
N ARG A 87 -4.22 -6.13 -7.84
CA ARG A 87 -5.25 -5.28 -8.48
C ARG A 87 -4.89 -4.85 -9.90
N ALA A 88 -3.65 -5.06 -10.34
CA ALA A 88 -3.14 -4.61 -11.63
C ALA A 88 -3.64 -5.49 -12.79
N ASP A 89 -3.95 -6.76 -12.50
CA ASP A 89 -4.53 -7.71 -13.45
C ASP A 89 -5.91 -8.15 -12.98
N GLY A 90 -6.86 -8.21 -13.91
CA GLY A 90 -8.20 -8.62 -13.56
C GLY A 90 -9.26 -8.37 -14.63
N LEU A 91 -10.46 -8.79 -14.31
CA LEU A 91 -11.61 -8.75 -15.19
C LEU A 91 -12.87 -8.39 -14.40
N ALA A 92 -13.59 -7.37 -14.87
CA ALA A 92 -14.92 -7.05 -14.36
C ALA A 92 -15.97 -7.68 -15.28
N LEU A 93 -16.85 -8.51 -14.72
CA LEU A 93 -17.93 -9.19 -15.43
C LEU A 93 -19.30 -8.75 -14.92
N ALA A 94 -20.22 -8.53 -15.86
CA ALA A 94 -21.61 -8.24 -15.56
C ALA A 94 -22.29 -9.49 -14.96
N PRO A 95 -22.93 -9.40 -13.77
CA PRO A 95 -23.52 -10.58 -13.12
C PRO A 95 -24.66 -11.23 -13.91
N ALA A 96 -25.38 -10.44 -14.71
CA ALA A 96 -26.56 -10.89 -15.44
C ALA A 96 -26.24 -11.82 -16.61
N ASN A 97 -25.14 -11.57 -17.34
CA ASN A 97 -24.83 -12.27 -18.59
C ASN A 97 -23.34 -12.60 -18.79
N GLY A 98 -22.47 -12.27 -17.83
CA GLY A 98 -21.03 -12.49 -17.95
C GLY A 98 -20.35 -11.64 -19.02
N ARG A 99 -20.97 -10.53 -19.44
CA ARG A 99 -20.34 -9.58 -20.37
C ARG A 99 -19.14 -8.91 -19.70
N VAL A 100 -18.05 -8.76 -20.44
CA VAL A 100 -16.88 -8.01 -20.00
C VAL A 100 -17.22 -6.52 -19.90
N ILE A 101 -17.08 -5.98 -18.70
CA ILE A 101 -17.28 -4.56 -18.38
C ILE A 101 -15.96 -3.81 -18.56
N THR A 102 -14.91 -4.32 -17.92
CA THR A 102 -13.56 -3.74 -17.91
C THR A 102 -12.55 -4.88 -17.84
N GLN A 103 -11.40 -4.68 -18.49
CA GLN A 103 -10.22 -5.52 -18.34
C GLN A 103 -9.10 -4.69 -17.73
N LEU A 104 -8.37 -5.26 -16.77
CA LEU A 104 -7.14 -4.71 -16.23
C LEU A 104 -5.98 -5.58 -16.73
N ASP A 105 -5.07 -4.94 -17.45
CA ASP A 105 -3.90 -5.57 -18.06
C ASP A 105 -2.63 -4.95 -17.45
N GLY A 106 -2.04 -5.65 -16.48
CA GLY A 106 -0.79 -5.28 -15.83
C GLY A 106 0.36 -5.02 -16.82
N PRO A 107 0.53 -5.81 -17.90
CA PRO A 107 1.60 -5.57 -18.88
C PRO A 107 1.43 -4.28 -19.69
N ARG A 108 0.21 -3.74 -19.80
CA ARG A 108 -0.11 -2.55 -20.61
C ARG A 108 -0.16 -1.26 -19.80
N LEU A 109 0.24 -1.31 -18.52
CA LEU A 109 0.31 -0.14 -17.66
C LEU A 109 1.31 0.89 -18.19
N ASN A 110 0.95 2.17 -18.12
CA ASN A 110 1.89 3.25 -18.40
C ASN A 110 2.98 3.32 -17.32
N LEU A 111 4.06 4.06 -17.57
CA LEU A 111 5.20 4.12 -16.65
C LEU A 111 4.80 4.57 -15.23
N HIS A 112 3.93 5.57 -15.12
CA HIS A 112 3.45 6.09 -13.84
C HIS A 112 2.62 5.05 -13.08
N GLN A 113 1.69 4.37 -13.77
CA GLN A 113 0.89 3.27 -13.22
C GLN A 113 1.79 2.11 -12.77
N ARG A 114 2.79 1.75 -13.57
CA ARG A 114 3.71 0.66 -13.23
C ARG A 114 4.55 0.99 -12.00
N LEU A 115 5.06 2.22 -11.88
CA LEU A 115 5.75 2.67 -10.67
C LEU A 115 4.83 2.64 -9.44
N SER A 116 3.57 3.07 -9.61
CA SER A 116 2.56 3.03 -8.56
C SER A 116 2.24 1.61 -8.09
N GLU A 117 2.03 0.68 -9.02
CA GLU A 117 1.74 -0.72 -8.69
C GLU A 117 2.97 -1.48 -8.17
N MET A 118 4.18 -0.98 -8.43
CA MET A 118 5.44 -1.57 -7.96
C MET A 118 5.83 -1.12 -6.55
N ALA A 119 5.35 0.04 -6.10
CA ALA A 119 5.69 0.60 -4.80
C ALA A 119 5.36 -0.38 -3.65
N ASP A 120 4.15 -0.93 -3.62
CA ASP A 120 3.71 -1.85 -2.56
C ASP A 120 4.52 -3.16 -2.53
N PRO A 121 4.69 -3.91 -3.65
CA PRO A 121 5.49 -5.13 -3.63
C PRO A 121 6.93 -4.91 -3.18
N LEU A 122 7.55 -3.79 -3.55
CA LEU A 122 8.90 -3.44 -3.12
C LEU A 122 8.93 -3.01 -1.64
N HIS A 123 7.99 -2.17 -1.20
CA HIS A 123 7.95 -1.69 0.18
C HIS A 123 7.76 -2.85 1.17
N TYR A 124 6.84 -3.76 0.88
CA TYR A 124 6.48 -4.88 1.76
C TYR A 124 7.22 -6.18 1.45
N GLY A 125 8.04 -6.23 0.40
CA GLY A 125 8.74 -7.44 -0.01
C GLY A 125 7.82 -8.61 -0.38
N THR A 126 6.66 -8.35 -1.02
CA THR A 126 5.65 -9.40 -1.30
C THR A 126 5.84 -10.11 -2.65
N PHE A 127 6.77 -9.66 -3.48
CA PHE A 127 6.90 -10.07 -4.89
C PHE A 127 7.39 -11.51 -5.12
N ALA A 128 8.05 -12.16 -4.16
CA ALA A 128 8.43 -13.58 -4.25
C ALA A 128 7.86 -14.41 -3.10
N GLY A 129 6.67 -14.03 -2.62
CA GLY A 129 5.96 -14.77 -1.57
C GLY A 129 6.67 -14.69 -0.22
N LEU A 130 6.83 -15.84 0.45
CA LEU A 130 7.35 -15.89 1.82
C LEU A 130 8.84 -15.55 1.92
N ALA A 131 9.63 -15.93 0.91
CA ALA A 131 11.08 -15.76 0.94
C ALA A 131 11.47 -14.28 1.07
N THR A 132 10.89 -13.41 0.24
CA THR A 132 11.16 -11.97 0.28
C THR A 132 10.61 -11.32 1.54
N LYS A 133 9.46 -11.76 2.06
CA LYS A 133 8.92 -11.28 3.34
C LYS A 133 9.88 -11.55 4.51
N VAL A 134 10.47 -12.74 4.56
CA VAL A 134 11.44 -13.10 5.60
C VAL A 134 12.70 -12.23 5.48
N ILE A 135 13.20 -12.02 4.26
CA ILE A 135 14.36 -11.13 4.04
C ILE A 135 14.04 -9.71 4.53
N TRP A 136 12.90 -9.13 4.12
CA TRP A 136 12.47 -7.80 4.54
C TRP A 136 12.36 -7.70 6.07
N PHE A 137 11.72 -8.69 6.70
CA PHE A 137 11.58 -8.75 8.15
C PHE A 137 12.92 -8.72 8.88
N LEU A 138 13.93 -9.46 8.40
CA LEU A 138 15.27 -9.45 8.99
C LEU A 138 15.94 -8.08 8.87
N PHE A 139 15.81 -7.42 7.71
CA PHE A 139 16.33 -6.06 7.52
C PHE A 139 15.61 -5.05 8.43
N ASP A 140 14.31 -5.19 8.61
CA ASP A 140 13.52 -4.33 9.51
C ASP A 140 13.90 -4.52 10.98
N ILE A 141 14.20 -5.74 11.42
CA ILE A 141 14.75 -5.99 12.76
C ILE A 141 16.08 -5.27 12.93
N VAL A 142 16.98 -5.41 11.95
CA VAL A 142 18.30 -4.75 12.01
C VAL A 142 18.13 -3.24 12.05
N LEU A 143 17.27 -2.68 11.20
CA LEU A 143 17.01 -1.24 11.15
C LEU A 143 16.41 -0.72 12.47
N THR A 144 15.46 -1.47 13.04
CA THR A 144 14.87 -1.17 14.35
C THR A 144 15.93 -1.23 15.44
N GLY A 145 16.78 -2.27 15.44
CA GLY A 145 17.89 -2.40 16.38
C GLY A 145 18.89 -1.24 16.28
N MET A 146 19.14 -0.71 15.08
CA MET A 146 20.00 0.45 14.86
C MET A 146 19.44 1.75 15.45
N SER A 147 18.12 1.84 15.71
CA SER A 147 17.55 3.01 16.38
C SER A 147 18.03 3.15 17.83
N ILE A 148 18.28 2.02 18.52
CA ILE A 148 18.67 2.00 19.93
C ILE A 148 20.01 2.70 20.15
N PRO A 149 21.12 2.35 19.44
CA PRO A 149 22.36 3.10 19.51
C PRO A 149 22.20 4.58 19.16
N GLY A 150 21.36 4.90 18.16
CA GLY A 150 21.08 6.28 17.76
C GLY A 150 20.51 7.11 18.90
N VAL A 151 19.50 6.59 19.60
CA VAL A 151 18.90 7.22 20.79
C VAL A 151 19.91 7.34 21.92
N ILE A 152 20.70 6.29 22.20
CA ILE A 152 21.73 6.32 23.24
C ILE A 152 22.79 7.39 22.95
N ILE A 153 23.28 7.47 21.71
CA ILE A 153 24.28 8.47 21.30
C ILE A 153 23.68 9.87 21.43
N TYR A 154 22.44 10.07 21.00
CA TYR A 154 21.75 11.36 21.14
C TYR A 154 21.60 11.76 22.61
N ALA A 155 21.13 10.85 23.47
CA ALA A 155 20.99 11.09 24.91
C ALA A 155 22.33 11.45 25.57
N LYS A 156 23.41 10.71 25.26
CA LYS A 156 24.75 11.02 25.77
C LYS A 156 25.29 12.36 25.27
N ARG A 157 25.01 12.74 24.02
CA ARG A 157 25.37 14.07 23.49
C ARG A 157 24.60 15.17 24.22
N LEU A 158 23.34 14.94 24.55
CA LEU A 158 22.49 15.86 25.29
C LEU A 158 22.98 16.05 26.72
N GLU A 159 23.27 14.95 27.43
CA GLU A 159 23.84 14.97 28.78
C GLU A 159 25.19 15.70 28.83
N LYS A 160 26.06 15.46 27.83
CA LYS A 160 27.36 16.16 27.73
C LYS A 160 27.19 17.66 27.44
N ALA A 161 26.18 18.04 26.67
CA ALA A 161 25.90 19.43 26.33
C ALA A 161 25.28 20.21 27.50
N GLU A 162 24.52 19.54 28.39
CA GLU A 162 23.84 20.18 29.51
C GLU A 162 24.17 19.49 30.85
N LYS A 163 25.29 19.89 31.48
CA LYS A 163 25.70 19.46 32.83
C LYS A 163 24.74 19.84 33.96
N HIS A 164 23.65 20.59 33.69
CA HIS A 164 22.69 21.04 34.69
C HIS A 164 21.32 20.40 34.43
N MET A 165 21.02 19.38 35.23
CA MET A 165 19.81 18.55 35.23
C MET A 165 18.51 19.36 35.06
N ARG A 166 17.96 19.39 33.84
CA ARG A 166 16.55 19.65 33.54
C ARG A 166 15.95 18.35 32.99
N SER A 167 14.73 18.01 33.37
CA SER A 167 14.03 16.78 32.95
C SER A 167 14.20 16.53 31.44
N ALA A 168 14.54 15.30 31.04
CA ALA A 168 14.86 14.93 29.66
C ALA A 168 13.79 15.37 28.64
N GLY A 169 12.52 15.43 29.05
CA GLY A 169 11.42 15.94 28.22
C GLY A 169 11.52 17.44 27.91
N ASN A 170 11.94 18.26 28.88
CA ASN A 170 12.08 19.71 28.70
C ASN A 170 13.26 20.07 27.78
N ILE A 171 14.32 19.26 27.79
CA ILE A 171 15.50 19.46 26.93
C ILE A 171 15.19 19.08 25.48
N ALA A 172 14.50 17.96 25.26
CA ALA A 172 14.06 17.56 23.92
C ALA A 172 13.15 18.63 23.30
N TRP A 173 12.22 19.20 24.10
CA TRP A 173 11.35 20.28 23.65
C TRP A 173 12.08 21.60 23.39
N SER A 174 13.02 22.01 24.26
CA SER A 174 13.80 23.24 24.04
C SER A 174 14.79 23.11 22.87
N GLY A 175 15.34 21.92 22.63
CA GLY A 175 16.27 21.66 21.53
C GLY A 175 15.60 21.60 20.14
N MET A 176 14.33 21.22 20.06
CA MET A 176 13.56 21.21 18.81
C MET A 176 12.92 22.56 18.45
N GLY A 177 12.73 23.45 19.44
CA GLY A 177 12.15 24.79 19.20
C GLY A 177 10.76 24.73 18.56
N ALA A 178 10.51 25.54 17.53
CA ALA A 178 9.22 25.58 16.83
C ALA A 178 8.83 24.23 16.18
N TRP A 179 9.81 23.40 15.84
CA TRP A 179 9.57 22.08 15.23
C TRP A 179 8.91 21.10 16.20
N ALA A 180 9.11 21.26 17.51
CA ALA A 180 8.41 20.45 18.49
C ALA A 180 6.89 20.59 18.35
N TYR A 181 6.40 21.83 18.19
CA TYR A 181 4.98 22.11 18.00
C TYR A 181 4.48 21.62 16.66
N ALA A 182 5.24 21.83 15.58
CA ALA A 182 4.87 21.36 14.25
C ALA A 182 4.76 19.81 14.20
N CYS A 183 5.76 19.09 14.72
CA CYS A 183 5.72 17.63 14.79
C CYS A 183 4.58 17.14 15.68
N THR A 184 4.38 17.75 16.85
CA THR A 184 3.29 17.37 17.76
C THR A 184 1.92 17.61 17.11
N ALA A 185 1.74 18.75 16.44
CA ALA A 185 0.52 19.06 15.70
C ALA A 185 0.26 18.05 14.56
N LEU A 186 1.30 17.66 13.83
CA LEU A 186 1.19 16.63 12.79
C LEU A 186 0.84 15.25 13.36
N VAL A 187 1.42 14.86 14.49
CA VAL A 187 1.07 13.60 15.18
C VAL A 187 -0.38 13.62 15.67
N ILE A 188 -0.81 14.71 16.31
CA ILE A 188 -2.20 14.86 16.77
C ILE A 188 -3.16 14.84 15.58
N LEU A 189 -2.85 15.58 14.51
CA LEU A 189 -3.64 15.61 13.29
C LEU A 189 -3.77 14.20 12.69
N ALA A 190 -2.67 13.45 12.58
CA ALA A 190 -2.68 12.07 12.09
C ALA A 190 -3.59 11.17 12.95
N LEU A 191 -3.48 11.25 14.28
CA LEU A 191 -4.33 10.47 15.20
C LEU A 191 -5.81 10.83 15.07
N VAL A 192 -6.14 12.12 14.92
CA VAL A 192 -7.52 12.60 14.74
C VAL A 192 -8.11 12.16 13.40
N LEU A 193 -7.29 12.14 12.34
CA LEU A 193 -7.74 11.73 11.00
C LEU A 193 -7.86 10.20 10.85
N THR A 194 -7.17 9.42 11.69
CA THR A 194 -7.13 7.95 11.60
C THR A 194 -8.53 7.30 11.63
N PRO A 195 -9.45 7.65 12.56
CA PRO A 195 -10.81 7.11 12.56
C PRO A 195 -11.57 7.38 11.27
N PHE A 196 -11.44 8.60 10.71
CA PHE A 196 -12.15 8.99 9.49
C PHE A 196 -11.65 8.23 8.26
N ALA A 197 -10.34 7.96 8.20
CA ALA A 197 -9.75 7.15 7.13
C ALA A 197 -10.22 5.69 7.17
N ILE A 198 -10.39 5.13 8.37
CA ILE A 198 -10.88 3.74 8.56
C ILE A 198 -12.36 3.64 8.17
N THR A 199 -13.19 4.61 8.56
CA THR A 199 -14.62 4.61 8.23
C THR A 199 -14.90 4.86 6.74
N GLY A 200 -14.03 5.58 6.03
CA GLY A 200 -14.17 5.84 4.59
C GLY A 200 -13.75 4.68 3.68
N ALA A 201 -13.14 3.64 4.24
CA ALA A 201 -12.67 2.45 3.51
C ALA A 201 -13.62 1.25 3.61
N SER A 202 -14.75 1.40 4.32
CA SER A 202 -15.80 0.37 4.47
C SER A 202 -16.94 0.57 3.47
#